data_AF-A0A9E2QGP4-F1
#
_entry.id   AF-A0A9E2QGP4-F1
#
_cell.length_a   1.000
_cell.length_b   1.000
_cell.length_c   1.000
_cell.angle_alpha   90.00
_cell.angle_beta   90.00
_cell.angle_gamma   90.00
#
_symmetry.space_group_name_H-M   'P 1'
#
loop_
_entity.id
_entity.type
_entity.pdbx_description
1 polymer ?
#
loop_
_entity_poly.entity_id
_entity_poly.type
_entity_poly.pdbx_seq_one_letter_code
_entity_poly.pdbx_strand_id
1 'polypeptide(L)'
;MAQEERVLRTHLDIIRELVEVLCSEKGINARELDDGKLEYKIADERVLSFLMRKYKMPRYGAEGILSHLFMKGLIEFHQSEHSSVWYWIVIKVSGRDLAKNQKIAEAPPARQALRNYLFSLRDAGRKIDLAEFTGFCRLFTNSLAEEKRYELLAGLSRKYNFSESGEALPEAVLTHTAFDTPFLGNMMLALEEDEETACCNFLDGRLLQLAFFVHDFAEGISLKGDVDFVNKNSAIEKEEEEALELLLSVVSPALAKRIRKATLVVEEVPPIWRRGETPEKASWNGQFFNAVENAGYISRALYEVQAGNIPFGNVFFDQQEKVEYYVKKFESFRAFIEPYLELMQEFREKYKNAPWRKQ
;
A
#
# COMPACT_ATOMS: atom_id res chain seq x y z
N MET A 1 -17.14 20.16 -10.59
CA MET A 1 -16.23 21.23 -10.13
C MET A 1 -15.13 20.69 -9.21
N ALA A 2 -15.43 20.10 -8.04
CA ALA A 2 -14.38 19.67 -7.08
C ALA A 2 -13.39 18.58 -7.58
N GLN A 3 -13.81 17.67 -8.47
CA GLN A 3 -12.93 16.63 -9.02
C GLN A 3 -11.96 17.15 -10.09
N GLU A 4 -12.42 18.08 -10.92
CA GLU A 4 -11.57 18.76 -11.91
C GLU A 4 -10.55 19.65 -11.20
N GLU A 5 -10.95 20.29 -10.11
CA GLU A 5 -10.08 21.12 -9.28
C GLU A 5 -9.02 20.28 -8.55
N ARG A 6 -9.37 19.08 -8.05
CA ARG A 6 -8.41 18.14 -7.44
C ARG A 6 -7.41 17.59 -8.46
N VAL A 7 -7.87 17.24 -9.65
CA VAL A 7 -7.01 16.78 -10.75
C VAL A 7 -6.09 17.91 -11.19
N LEU A 8 -6.61 19.13 -11.34
CA LEU A 8 -5.80 20.31 -11.67
C LEU A 8 -4.74 20.59 -10.59
N ARG A 9 -5.06 20.38 -9.31
CA ARG A 9 -4.14 20.55 -8.19
C ARG A 9 -2.95 19.59 -8.23
N THR A 10 -3.21 18.29 -8.40
CA THR A 10 -2.14 17.28 -8.56
C THR A 10 -1.27 17.61 -9.77
N HIS A 11 -1.86 18.07 -10.87
CA HIS A 11 -1.12 18.51 -12.05
C HIS A 11 -0.25 19.74 -11.77
N LEU A 12 -0.77 20.74 -11.04
CA LEU A 12 -0.02 21.94 -10.67
C LEU A 12 1.10 21.65 -9.67
N ASP A 13 0.92 20.71 -8.74
CA ASP A 13 1.96 20.27 -7.81
C ASP A 13 3.08 19.51 -8.53
N ILE A 14 2.73 18.61 -9.47
CA ILE A 14 3.71 17.95 -10.35
C ILE A 14 4.47 18.99 -11.17
N ILE A 15 3.77 19.98 -11.74
CA ILE A 15 4.38 21.08 -12.49
C ILE A 15 5.31 21.92 -11.60
N ARG A 16 4.89 22.25 -10.38
CA ARG A 16 5.69 23.06 -9.43
C ARG A 16 6.95 22.31 -9.01
N GLU A 17 6.83 21.03 -8.67
CA GLU A 17 7.99 20.20 -8.33
C GLU A 17 8.91 19.96 -9.54
N LEU A 18 8.35 19.80 -10.75
CA LEU A 18 9.15 19.80 -11.98
C LEU A 18 9.98 21.08 -12.05
N VAL A 19 9.33 22.24 -11.90
CA VAL A 19 9.97 23.55 -11.99
C VAL A 19 11.04 23.74 -10.90
N GLU A 20 10.76 23.34 -9.65
CA GLU A 20 11.73 23.41 -8.54
C GLU A 20 12.96 22.53 -8.76
N VAL A 21 12.77 21.31 -9.31
CA VAL A 21 13.86 20.40 -9.66
C VAL A 21 14.65 20.93 -10.84
N LEU A 22 13.98 21.41 -11.88
CA LEU A 22 14.61 22.01 -13.07
C LEU A 22 15.41 23.27 -12.72
N CYS A 23 14.95 24.07 -11.75
CA CYS A 23 15.65 25.27 -11.29
C CYS A 23 16.81 24.97 -10.32
N SER A 24 16.79 23.82 -9.62
CA SER A 24 17.83 23.45 -8.64
C SER A 24 18.99 22.66 -9.26
N GLU A 25 18.75 21.91 -10.34
CA GLU A 25 19.83 21.34 -11.16
C GLU A 25 20.45 22.43 -12.04
N LYS A 26 21.67 22.86 -11.70
CA LYS A 26 22.43 23.90 -12.40
C LYS A 26 22.52 23.60 -13.90
N GLY A 27 21.71 24.27 -14.72
CA GLY A 27 21.85 24.22 -16.18
C GLY A 27 20.61 24.57 -17.00
N ILE A 28 19.42 24.71 -16.41
CA ILE A 28 18.19 24.96 -17.16
C ILE A 28 17.80 26.43 -17.05
N ASN A 29 18.02 27.18 -18.14
CA ASN A 29 17.65 28.59 -18.25
C ASN A 29 16.13 28.70 -18.37
N ALA A 30 15.47 29.24 -17.34
CA ALA A 30 14.11 29.73 -17.45
C ALA A 30 14.13 31.15 -18.06
N ARG A 31 13.29 31.40 -19.08
CA ARG A 31 13.10 32.72 -19.66
C ARG A 31 11.71 33.22 -19.29
N GLU A 32 11.64 34.37 -18.64
CA GLU A 32 10.36 35.06 -18.44
C GLU A 32 9.91 35.69 -19.77
N LEU A 33 8.66 35.43 -20.15
CA LEU A 33 8.01 35.98 -21.34
C LEU A 33 7.30 37.29 -20.98
N ASP A 34 7.08 38.14 -21.99
CA ASP A 34 6.54 39.51 -21.83
C ASP A 34 5.12 39.57 -21.20
N ASP A 35 4.42 38.43 -21.05
CA ASP A 35 3.10 38.31 -20.44
C ASP A 35 3.10 37.69 -19.03
N GLY A 36 4.27 37.57 -18.40
CA GLY A 36 4.44 37.02 -17.05
C GLY A 36 4.39 35.49 -16.99
N LYS A 37 4.53 34.80 -18.14
CA LYS A 37 4.72 33.35 -18.23
C LYS A 37 6.21 33.01 -18.13
N LEU A 38 6.49 31.77 -17.72
CA LEU A 38 7.85 31.24 -17.63
C LEU A 38 8.04 30.15 -18.70
N GLU A 39 9.05 30.32 -19.54
CA GLU A 39 9.49 29.35 -20.54
C GLU A 39 10.66 28.54 -19.97
N TYR A 40 10.54 27.20 -19.98
CA TYR A 40 11.59 26.29 -19.54
C TYR A 40 12.11 25.47 -20.70
N LYS A 41 13.43 25.53 -20.95
CA LYS A 41 14.08 24.67 -21.93
C LYS A 41 14.42 23.32 -21.31
N ILE A 42 13.50 22.36 -21.38
CA ILE A 42 13.78 21.00 -20.92
C ILE A 42 14.48 20.25 -22.04
N ALA A 43 15.78 20.07 -21.86
CA ALA A 43 16.67 19.48 -22.83
C ALA A 43 17.31 18.22 -22.20
N ASP A 44 16.52 17.28 -21.66
CA ASP A 44 17.11 16.06 -21.13
C ASP A 44 16.13 14.90 -20.87
N GLU A 45 16.43 13.70 -21.41
CA GLU A 45 15.84 12.43 -20.99
C GLU A 45 16.01 12.17 -19.49
N ARG A 46 17.00 12.82 -18.85
CA ARG A 46 17.23 12.74 -17.40
C ARG A 46 16.07 13.29 -16.58
N VAL A 47 15.35 14.31 -17.04
CA VAL A 47 14.18 14.87 -16.33
C VAL A 47 13.02 13.89 -16.36
N LEU A 48 12.74 13.31 -17.52
CA LEU A 48 11.71 12.26 -17.66
C LEU A 48 12.07 11.04 -16.80
N SER A 49 13.33 10.63 -16.85
CA SER A 49 13.86 9.51 -16.05
C SER A 49 13.81 9.79 -14.56
N PHE A 50 14.05 11.03 -14.13
CA PHE A 50 13.94 11.46 -12.73
C PHE A 50 12.49 11.34 -12.25
N LEU A 51 11.53 11.88 -13.01
CA LEU A 51 10.11 11.79 -12.69
C LEU A 51 9.64 10.33 -12.62
N MET A 52 10.08 9.51 -13.58
CA MET A 52 9.80 8.08 -13.58
C MET A 52 10.36 7.37 -12.34
N ARG A 53 11.59 7.69 -11.92
CA ARG A 53 12.20 7.10 -10.72
C ARG A 53 11.54 7.58 -9.44
N LYS A 54 11.35 8.89 -9.29
CA LYS A 54 10.81 9.52 -8.06
C LYS A 54 9.37 9.11 -7.80
N TYR A 55 8.54 9.04 -8.84
CA TYR A 55 7.12 8.66 -8.72
C TYR A 55 6.83 7.20 -9.08
N LYS A 56 7.88 6.38 -9.29
CA LYS A 56 7.77 4.96 -9.69
C LYS A 56 6.80 4.75 -10.86
N MET A 57 6.81 5.67 -11.83
CA MET A 57 5.88 5.63 -12.95
C MET A 57 6.44 4.75 -14.08
N PRO A 58 5.64 3.82 -14.65
CA PRO A 58 6.02 3.14 -15.88
C PRO A 58 6.14 4.18 -17.01
N ARG A 59 7.03 3.94 -17.98
CA ARG A 59 7.36 4.87 -19.09
C ARG A 59 6.11 5.39 -19.82
N TYR A 60 5.11 4.52 -19.98
CA TYR A 60 3.80 4.83 -20.58
C TYR A 60 2.90 5.76 -19.75
N GLY A 61 3.11 5.86 -18.43
CA GLY A 61 2.34 6.74 -17.53
C GLY A 61 2.77 8.20 -17.59
N ALA A 62 4.07 8.46 -17.78
CA ALA A 62 4.61 9.81 -17.94
C ALA A 62 4.15 10.46 -19.26
N GLU A 63 4.13 9.68 -20.34
CA GLU A 63 3.58 10.10 -21.64
C GLU A 63 2.08 10.42 -21.56
N GLY A 64 1.32 9.67 -20.74
CA GLY A 64 -0.10 9.93 -20.49
C GLY A 64 -0.35 11.26 -19.75
N ILE A 65 0.45 11.57 -18.73
CA ILE A 65 0.35 12.84 -18.00
C ILE A 65 0.74 14.02 -18.90
N LEU A 66 1.84 13.91 -19.64
CA LEU A 66 2.27 14.95 -20.57
C LEU A 66 1.27 15.17 -21.71
N SER A 67 0.70 14.09 -22.27
CA SER A 67 -0.37 14.17 -23.25
C SER A 67 -1.62 14.82 -22.67
N HIS A 68 -1.97 14.52 -21.42
CA HIS A 68 -3.12 15.14 -20.75
C HIS A 68 -2.91 16.64 -20.48
N LEU A 69 -1.72 17.03 -20.01
CA LEU A 69 -1.35 18.44 -19.80
C LEU A 69 -1.33 19.22 -21.13
N PHE A 70 -0.88 18.60 -22.21
CA PHE A 70 -0.89 19.18 -23.56
C PHE A 70 -2.31 19.37 -24.08
N MET A 71 -3.16 18.33 -23.95
CA MET A 71 -4.58 18.39 -24.31
C MET A 71 -5.37 19.44 -23.50
N LYS A 72 -4.90 19.78 -22.29
CA LYS A 72 -5.47 20.85 -21.45
C LYS A 72 -4.88 22.23 -21.73
N GLY A 73 -3.96 22.37 -22.68
CA GLY A 73 -3.31 23.63 -23.04
C GLY A 73 -2.39 24.20 -21.95
N LEU A 74 -2.03 23.38 -20.96
CA LEU A 74 -1.15 23.77 -19.84
C LEU A 74 0.32 23.67 -20.22
N ILE A 75 0.63 22.80 -21.18
CA ILE A 75 1.93 22.72 -21.83
C ILE A 75 1.80 22.77 -23.35
N GLU A 76 2.77 23.37 -24.02
CA GLU A 76 2.90 23.32 -25.48
C GLU A 76 4.19 22.63 -25.87
N PHE A 77 4.11 21.72 -26.85
CA PHE A 77 5.26 21.11 -27.49
C PHE A 77 5.67 21.91 -28.71
N HIS A 78 6.90 22.41 -28.73
CA HIS A 78 7.51 22.96 -29.95
C HIS A 78 8.60 21.99 -30.43
N GLN A 79 8.69 21.78 -31.75
CA GLN A 79 9.75 21.00 -32.37
C GLN A 79 10.84 21.95 -32.86
N SER A 80 12.10 21.69 -32.50
CA SER A 80 13.24 22.47 -33.00
C SER A 80 13.50 22.16 -34.47
N GLU A 81 13.62 23.18 -35.32
CA GLU A 81 13.91 23.05 -36.77
C GLU A 81 15.29 22.41 -37.07
N HIS A 82 16.15 22.23 -36.07
CA HIS A 82 17.55 21.83 -36.27
C HIS A 82 17.98 20.50 -35.64
N SER A 83 17.06 19.66 -35.14
CA SER A 83 17.44 18.33 -34.62
C SER A 83 16.25 17.40 -34.41
N SER A 84 16.49 16.11 -34.61
CA SER A 84 15.48 15.04 -34.61
C SER A 84 14.95 14.62 -33.23
N VAL A 85 15.39 15.23 -32.12
CA VAL A 85 15.03 14.76 -30.76
C VAL A 85 15.00 15.88 -29.70
N TRP A 86 14.22 16.95 -29.89
CA TRP A 86 13.96 17.92 -28.81
C TRP A 86 12.53 18.43 -28.83
N TYR A 87 11.86 18.36 -27.67
CA TYR A 87 10.56 18.96 -27.41
C TYR A 87 10.75 20.11 -26.41
N TRP A 88 10.27 21.30 -26.75
CA TRP A 88 10.13 22.37 -25.76
C TRP A 88 8.84 22.16 -24.98
N ILE A 89 8.83 22.38 -23.67
CA ILE A 89 7.61 22.34 -22.84
C ILE A 89 7.41 23.75 -22.27
N VAL A 90 6.48 24.50 -22.84
CA VAL A 90 6.11 25.83 -22.32
C VAL A 90 5.00 25.66 -21.29
N ILE A 91 5.30 25.84 -20.01
CA ILE A 91 4.30 25.71 -18.94
C ILE A 91 3.65 27.08 -18.69
N LYS A 92 2.36 27.21 -19.01
CA LYS A 92 1.62 28.46 -18.81
C LYS A 92 1.07 28.52 -17.37
N VAL A 93 1.81 29.13 -16.44
CA VAL A 93 1.29 29.46 -15.11
C VAL A 93 1.12 30.98 -15.00
N SER A 94 -0.09 31.46 -14.71
CA SER A 94 -0.30 32.89 -14.48
C SER A 94 0.09 33.24 -13.03
N GLY A 95 0.83 34.33 -12.83
CA GLY A 95 1.25 34.77 -11.48
C GLY A 95 0.09 35.03 -10.50
N ARG A 96 -1.14 35.19 -10.99
CA ARG A 96 -2.36 35.31 -10.15
C ARG A 96 -2.82 33.97 -9.56
N ASP A 97 -2.54 32.84 -10.20
CA ASP A 97 -2.97 31.53 -9.72
C ASP A 97 -2.12 31.05 -8.54
N LEU A 98 -0.83 31.40 -8.52
CA LEU A 98 0.09 31.10 -7.41
C LEU A 98 -0.31 31.80 -6.10
N ALA A 99 -0.77 33.06 -6.17
CA ALA A 99 -1.13 33.86 -4.99
C ALA A 99 -2.48 33.45 -4.36
N LYS A 100 -3.43 32.94 -5.15
CA LYS A 100 -4.70 32.39 -4.63
C LYS A 100 -4.52 31.03 -3.95
N ASN A 101 -3.46 30.30 -4.26
CA ASN A 101 -3.24 28.93 -3.77
C ASN A 101 -2.61 28.84 -2.36
N GLN A 102 -2.15 29.95 -1.78
CA GLN A 102 -1.59 29.98 -0.41
C GLN A 102 -2.65 29.94 0.72
N LYS A 103 -3.96 29.91 0.37
CA LYS A 103 -5.08 29.77 1.33
C LYS A 103 -6.01 28.60 0.99
N ILE A 104 -5.51 27.55 0.36
CA ILE A 104 -6.33 26.36 0.14
C ILE A 104 -6.26 25.49 1.40
N ALA A 105 -7.42 25.26 2.04
CA ALA A 105 -7.55 24.28 3.11
C ALA A 105 -6.86 22.97 2.71
N GLU A 106 -6.00 22.45 3.57
CA GLU A 106 -5.36 21.14 3.40
C GLU A 106 -6.47 20.12 3.13
N ALA A 107 -6.38 19.40 2.01
CA ALA A 107 -7.33 18.34 1.73
C ALA A 107 -7.23 17.33 2.88
N PRO A 108 -8.35 16.81 3.42
CA PRO A 108 -8.28 15.85 4.50
C PRO A 108 -7.48 14.61 4.04
N PRO A 109 -6.74 13.94 4.95
CA PRO A 109 -6.09 12.66 4.68
C PRO A 109 -7.02 11.68 3.96
N ALA A 110 -6.50 10.80 3.11
CA ALA A 110 -7.32 9.94 2.26
C ALA A 110 -8.27 9.07 3.09
N ARG A 111 -7.82 8.58 4.25
CA ARG A 111 -8.64 7.85 5.24
C ARG A 111 -9.81 8.68 5.76
N GLN A 112 -9.56 9.94 6.12
CA GLN A 112 -10.62 10.85 6.56
C GLN A 112 -11.60 11.14 5.41
N ALA A 113 -11.11 11.29 4.18
CA ALA A 113 -11.94 11.51 3.01
C ALA A 113 -12.86 10.31 2.70
N LEU A 114 -12.32 9.09 2.77
CA LEU A 114 -13.09 7.85 2.63
C LEU A 114 -14.15 7.74 3.74
N ARG A 115 -13.76 7.95 5.00
CA ARG A 115 -14.68 7.85 6.14
C ARG A 115 -15.81 8.87 6.04
N ASN A 116 -15.52 10.11 5.66
CA ASN A 116 -16.52 11.14 5.41
C ASN A 116 -17.49 10.74 4.28
N TYR A 117 -16.96 10.13 3.21
CA TYR A 117 -17.78 9.60 2.12
C TYR A 117 -18.73 8.50 2.62
N LEU A 118 -18.24 7.52 3.38
CA LEU A 118 -19.08 6.45 3.94
C LEU A 118 -20.15 7.00 4.91
N PHE A 119 -19.79 7.95 5.78
CA PHE A 119 -20.78 8.62 6.64
C PHE A 119 -21.84 9.35 5.84
N SER A 120 -21.46 10.07 4.78
CA SER A 120 -22.42 10.78 3.93
C SER A 120 -23.43 9.84 3.26
N LEU A 121 -23.00 8.65 2.85
CA LEU A 121 -23.89 7.63 2.31
C LEU A 121 -24.84 7.08 3.37
N ARG A 122 -24.30 6.72 4.54
CA ARG A 122 -25.08 6.19 5.67
C ARG A 122 -26.15 7.18 6.12
N ASP A 123 -25.77 8.43 6.34
CA ASP A 123 -26.67 9.47 6.87
C ASP A 123 -27.75 9.84 5.84
N ALA A 124 -27.46 9.68 4.54
CA ALA A 124 -28.45 9.81 3.46
C ALA A 124 -29.31 8.54 3.24
N GLY A 125 -29.06 7.45 3.97
CA GLY A 125 -29.73 6.17 3.77
C GLY A 125 -29.42 5.52 2.41
N ARG A 126 -28.30 5.88 1.79
CA ARG A 126 -27.88 5.42 0.46
C ARG A 126 -26.92 4.24 0.56
N LYS A 127 -26.91 3.43 -0.49
CA LYS A 127 -25.97 2.32 -0.66
C LYS A 127 -25.01 2.62 -1.80
N ILE A 128 -23.79 2.08 -1.72
CA ILE A 128 -22.85 2.05 -2.83
C ILE A 128 -23.46 1.21 -3.95
N ASP A 129 -23.79 1.85 -5.06
CA ASP A 129 -24.24 1.18 -6.28
C ASP A 129 -23.08 1.00 -7.28
N LEU A 130 -23.39 0.39 -8.42
CA LEU A 130 -22.38 0.11 -9.45
C LEU A 130 -21.78 1.39 -10.07
N ALA A 131 -22.55 2.48 -10.16
CA ALA A 131 -22.07 3.74 -10.70
C ALA A 131 -21.09 4.42 -9.74
N GLU A 132 -21.30 4.27 -8.44
CA GLU A 132 -20.42 4.81 -7.40
C GLU A 132 -19.26 3.87 -7.03
N PHE A 133 -19.32 2.59 -7.40
CA PHE A 133 -18.34 1.57 -7.01
C PHE A 133 -16.90 1.94 -7.42
N THR A 134 -16.70 2.46 -8.63
CA THR A 134 -15.36 2.88 -9.08
C THR A 134 -14.80 4.02 -8.23
N GLY A 135 -15.68 4.96 -7.83
CA GLY A 135 -15.31 6.07 -6.94
C GLY A 135 -14.96 5.58 -5.54
N PHE A 136 -15.76 4.65 -5.00
CA PHE A 136 -15.46 3.97 -3.75
C PHE A 136 -14.11 3.24 -3.80
N CYS A 137 -13.86 2.41 -4.81
CA CYS A 137 -12.59 1.68 -4.96
C CYS A 137 -11.41 2.65 -4.99
N ARG A 138 -11.49 3.75 -5.75
CA ARG A 138 -10.42 4.75 -5.79
C ARG A 138 -10.17 5.39 -4.43
N LEU A 139 -11.22 5.77 -3.70
CA LEU A 139 -11.08 6.34 -2.36
C LEU A 139 -10.46 5.33 -1.39
N PHE A 140 -10.93 4.09 -1.43
CA PHE A 140 -10.45 3.00 -0.59
C PHE A 140 -8.99 2.63 -0.86
N THR A 141 -8.62 2.46 -2.13
CA THR A 141 -7.23 2.20 -2.56
C THR A 141 -6.29 3.34 -2.13
N ASN A 142 -6.70 4.60 -2.28
CA ASN A 142 -5.90 5.74 -1.80
C ASN A 142 -5.72 5.70 -0.28
N SER A 143 -6.77 5.32 0.44
CA SER A 143 -6.78 5.09 1.88
C SER A 143 -5.71 4.09 2.31
N LEU A 144 -5.71 2.91 1.69
CA LEU A 144 -4.74 1.84 1.96
C LEU A 144 -3.32 2.19 1.49
N ALA A 145 -3.18 3.02 0.45
CA ALA A 145 -1.88 3.43 -0.07
C ALA A 145 -1.15 4.41 0.86
N GLU A 146 -1.92 5.24 1.58
CA GLU A 146 -1.41 6.18 2.58
C GLU A 146 -0.91 5.44 3.82
N GLU A 147 -1.57 4.34 4.18
CA GLU A 147 -1.20 3.53 5.34
C GLU A 147 0.07 2.71 5.12
N LYS A 148 0.94 2.69 6.13
CA LYS A 148 2.30 2.15 6.05
C LYS A 148 2.54 1.11 7.14
N ARG A 149 3.02 -0.05 6.73
CA ARG A 149 3.43 -1.17 7.59
C ARG A 149 4.92 -1.11 7.88
N TYR A 150 5.32 -1.66 9.02
CA TYR A 150 6.72 -1.78 9.44
C TYR A 150 7.47 -0.45 9.61
N GLU A 151 6.77 0.66 9.88
CA GLU A 151 7.40 1.96 10.07
C GLU A 151 8.44 1.95 11.20
N LEU A 152 8.17 1.19 12.28
CA LEU A 152 9.10 1.00 13.38
C LEU A 152 10.39 0.31 12.92
N LEU A 153 10.29 -0.82 12.21
CA LEU A 153 11.44 -1.59 11.74
C LEU A 153 12.24 -0.81 10.68
N ALA A 154 11.56 -0.06 9.80
CA ALA A 154 12.21 0.86 8.87
C ALA A 154 12.93 2.00 9.60
N GLY A 155 12.32 2.54 10.67
CA GLY A 155 12.93 3.54 11.55
C GLY A 155 14.16 3.03 12.28
N LEU A 156 14.12 1.81 12.81
CA LEU A 156 15.28 1.14 13.42
C LEU A 156 16.39 0.92 12.38
N SER A 157 16.06 0.45 11.18
CA SER A 157 17.05 0.24 10.11
C SER A 157 17.77 1.55 9.76
N ARG A 158 17.04 2.65 9.62
CA ARG A 158 17.62 4.00 9.45
C ARG A 158 18.47 4.44 10.64
N LYS A 159 17.97 4.28 11.87
CA LYS A 159 18.67 4.68 13.11
C LYS A 159 20.03 4.00 13.25
N TYR A 160 20.15 2.74 12.84
CA TYR A 160 21.38 1.96 12.94
C TYR A 160 22.19 1.91 11.63
N ASN A 161 21.79 2.66 10.60
CA ASN A 161 22.43 2.69 9.28
C ASN A 161 22.59 1.31 8.62
N PHE A 162 21.61 0.42 8.82
CA PHE A 162 21.54 -0.84 8.11
C PHE A 162 20.94 -0.58 6.73
N SER A 163 21.78 -0.47 5.70
CA SER A 163 21.38 -0.41 4.28
C SER A 163 22.64 -0.55 3.41
N GLU A 164 22.87 -1.72 2.82
CA GLU A 164 23.92 -1.90 1.81
C GLU A 164 23.40 -1.56 0.39
N SER A 165 22.09 -1.68 0.14
CA SER A 165 21.50 -1.57 -1.21
C SER A 165 20.30 -0.63 -1.38
N GLY A 166 19.76 0.01 -0.33
CA GLY A 166 18.62 0.93 -0.49
C GLY A 166 17.94 1.37 0.81
N GLU A 167 17.18 2.47 0.73
CA GLU A 167 16.34 2.94 1.83
C GLU A 167 15.28 1.88 2.19
N ALA A 168 15.23 1.47 3.47
CA ALA A 168 14.11 0.71 4.00
C ALA A 168 12.82 1.52 3.83
N LEU A 169 11.97 1.11 2.90
CA LEU A 169 10.67 1.74 2.66
C LEU A 169 9.60 0.95 3.42
N PRO A 170 8.80 1.62 4.27
CA PRO A 170 7.63 0.96 4.82
C PRO A 170 6.70 0.54 3.66
N GLU A 171 6.13 -0.65 3.80
CA GLU A 171 5.22 -1.22 2.82
C GLU A 171 3.87 -0.51 2.90
N ALA A 172 3.24 -0.20 1.76
CA ALA A 172 1.87 0.29 1.81
C ALA A 172 0.92 -0.86 2.15
N VAL A 173 -0.05 -0.65 3.04
CA VAL A 173 -1.09 -1.66 3.33
C VAL A 173 -1.76 -2.10 2.03
N LEU A 174 -1.97 -1.19 1.08
CA LEU A 174 -2.46 -1.53 -0.25
C LEU A 174 -1.67 -2.65 -0.95
N THR A 175 -0.34 -2.63 -0.87
CA THR A 175 0.50 -3.66 -1.51
C THR A 175 0.21 -5.02 -0.90
N HIS A 176 0.19 -5.09 0.43
CA HIS A 176 -0.14 -6.30 1.19
C HIS A 176 -1.56 -6.80 0.88
N THR A 177 -2.57 -5.94 1.05
CA THR A 177 -3.97 -6.32 0.93
C THR A 177 -4.41 -6.65 -0.50
N ALA A 178 -3.96 -5.87 -1.49
CA ALA A 178 -4.46 -5.99 -2.86
C ALA A 178 -3.61 -6.91 -3.74
N PHE A 179 -2.33 -7.13 -3.40
CA PHE A 179 -1.41 -7.90 -4.22
C PHE A 179 -0.86 -9.10 -3.47
N ASP A 180 -0.17 -8.89 -2.35
CA ASP A 180 0.63 -9.96 -1.75
C ASP A 180 -0.23 -11.06 -1.13
N THR A 181 -1.17 -10.73 -0.23
CA THR A 181 -2.02 -11.74 0.43
C THR A 181 -2.93 -12.47 -0.56
N PRO A 182 -3.63 -11.79 -1.50
CA PRO A 182 -4.43 -12.51 -2.49
C PRO A 182 -3.59 -13.38 -3.43
N PHE A 183 -2.42 -12.90 -3.89
CA PHE A 183 -1.58 -13.67 -4.80
C PHE A 183 -0.99 -14.90 -4.09
N LEU A 184 -0.39 -14.70 -2.92
CA LEU A 184 0.19 -15.76 -2.11
C LEU A 184 -0.88 -16.76 -1.66
N GLY A 185 -2.02 -16.27 -1.17
CA GLY A 185 -3.12 -17.11 -0.69
C GLY A 185 -3.73 -17.98 -1.78
N ASN A 186 -3.92 -17.45 -3.00
CA ASN A 186 -4.40 -18.25 -4.12
C ASN A 186 -3.35 -19.29 -4.59
N MET A 187 -2.07 -18.93 -4.58
CA MET A 187 -1.00 -19.86 -4.94
C MET A 187 -0.88 -20.99 -3.92
N MET A 188 -0.94 -20.67 -2.62
CA MET A 188 -0.95 -21.67 -1.56
C MET A 188 -2.18 -22.57 -1.64
N LEU A 189 -3.36 -22.00 -1.91
CA LEU A 189 -4.59 -22.77 -2.04
C LEU A 189 -4.52 -23.75 -3.21
N ALA A 190 -4.00 -23.30 -4.36
CA ALA A 190 -3.81 -24.17 -5.52
C ALA A 190 -2.86 -25.33 -5.25
N LEU A 191 -1.81 -25.13 -4.44
CA LEU A 191 -0.90 -26.21 -4.03
C LEU A 191 -1.59 -27.23 -3.11
N GLU A 192 -2.41 -26.79 -2.16
CA GLU A 192 -3.18 -27.73 -1.33
C GLU A 192 -4.17 -28.56 -2.17
N GLU A 193 -4.75 -27.96 -3.20
CA GLU A 193 -5.64 -28.64 -4.13
C GLU A 193 -4.89 -29.65 -5.02
N ASP A 194 -3.72 -29.29 -5.54
CA ASP A 194 -2.89 -30.15 -6.42
C ASP A 194 -2.27 -31.34 -5.68
N GLU A 195 -1.81 -31.12 -4.44
CA GLU A 195 -1.22 -32.16 -3.58
C GLU A 195 -2.29 -33.06 -2.92
N GLU A 196 -3.58 -32.83 -3.22
CA GLU A 196 -4.73 -33.55 -2.66
C GLU A 196 -4.66 -33.72 -1.14
N THR A 197 -4.21 -32.69 -0.43
CA THR A 197 -3.97 -32.79 1.00
C THR A 197 -5.28 -33.05 1.75
N ALA A 198 -5.23 -33.83 2.83
CA ALA A 198 -6.44 -34.12 3.61
C ALA A 198 -7.13 -32.83 4.12
N CYS A 199 -6.36 -31.75 4.32
CA CYS A 199 -6.88 -30.45 4.73
C CYS A 199 -7.57 -29.67 3.59
N CYS A 200 -7.22 -29.89 2.31
CA CYS A 200 -7.82 -29.17 1.18
C CYS A 200 -9.34 -29.37 1.10
N ASN A 201 -9.84 -30.57 1.47
CA ASN A 201 -11.27 -30.90 1.51
C ASN A 201 -12.09 -30.07 2.50
N PHE A 202 -11.42 -29.37 3.44
CA PHE A 202 -12.06 -28.53 4.45
C PHE A 202 -11.91 -27.02 4.16
N LEU A 203 -11.19 -26.65 3.09
CA LEU A 203 -10.99 -25.26 2.69
C LEU A 203 -12.15 -24.80 1.80
N ASP A 204 -12.78 -23.69 2.17
CA ASP A 204 -13.77 -23.00 1.35
C ASP A 204 -13.04 -21.94 0.51
N GLY A 205 -12.52 -22.35 -0.65
CA GLY A 205 -11.68 -21.50 -1.51
C GLY A 205 -12.33 -20.15 -1.86
N ARG A 206 -13.65 -20.12 -2.07
CA ARG A 206 -14.38 -18.86 -2.35
C ARG A 206 -14.44 -17.94 -1.14
N LEU A 207 -14.62 -18.51 0.05
CA LEU A 207 -14.59 -17.74 1.29
C LEU A 207 -13.18 -17.22 1.57
N LEU A 208 -12.16 -18.04 1.37
CA LEU A 208 -10.75 -17.69 1.56
C LEU A 208 -10.32 -16.57 0.61
N GLN A 209 -10.67 -16.66 -0.67
CA GLN A 209 -10.44 -15.59 -1.64
C GLN A 209 -11.02 -14.25 -1.20
N LEU A 210 -12.24 -14.28 -0.65
CA LEU A 210 -12.85 -13.08 -0.10
C LEU A 210 -12.11 -12.62 1.16
N ALA A 211 -11.72 -13.53 2.06
CA ALA A 211 -10.95 -13.22 3.26
C ALA A 211 -9.61 -12.55 2.93
N PHE A 212 -8.86 -13.06 1.95
CA PHE A 212 -7.62 -12.45 1.46
C PHE A 212 -7.83 -11.01 0.99
N PHE A 213 -8.97 -10.69 0.41
CA PHE A 213 -9.24 -9.35 -0.07
C PHE A 213 -9.72 -8.39 1.03
N VAL A 214 -10.48 -8.89 2.02
CA VAL A 214 -11.16 -8.03 3.01
C VAL A 214 -10.43 -7.88 4.34
N HIS A 215 -9.33 -8.59 4.56
CA HIS A 215 -8.70 -8.66 5.89
C HIS A 215 -8.29 -7.29 6.46
N ASP A 216 -7.79 -6.36 5.64
CA ASP A 216 -7.42 -5.01 6.08
C ASP A 216 -8.46 -3.94 5.75
N PHE A 217 -9.71 -4.33 5.46
CA PHE A 217 -10.75 -3.35 5.14
C PHE A 217 -11.00 -2.38 6.29
N ALA A 218 -10.95 -2.88 7.52
CA ALA A 218 -11.09 -2.07 8.72
C ALA A 218 -9.96 -1.04 8.82
N GLU A 219 -8.71 -1.45 8.58
CA GLU A 219 -7.51 -0.58 8.64
C GLU A 219 -7.57 0.55 7.61
N GLY A 220 -8.04 0.24 6.39
CA GLY A 220 -8.25 1.25 5.35
C GLY A 220 -9.31 2.30 5.66
N ILE A 221 -10.21 2.05 6.61
CA ILE A 221 -11.29 2.98 7.01
C ILE A 221 -11.01 3.61 8.38
N SER A 222 -10.27 2.89 9.21
CA SER A 222 -9.83 3.26 10.55
C SER A 222 -9.03 4.55 10.53
N LEU A 223 -9.25 5.42 11.53
CA LEU A 223 -8.37 6.57 11.77
C LEU A 223 -7.14 6.21 12.60
N LYS A 224 -7.06 4.98 13.11
CA LYS A 224 -5.90 4.45 13.85
C LYS A 224 -4.86 3.83 12.94
N GLY A 225 -5.28 3.27 11.80
CA GLY A 225 -4.38 2.69 10.79
C GLY A 225 -3.94 1.28 11.13
N ASP A 226 -2.88 0.80 10.49
CA ASP A 226 -2.24 -0.46 10.82
C ASP A 226 -1.49 -0.26 12.14
N VAL A 227 -1.90 -0.98 13.17
CA VAL A 227 -1.23 -0.96 14.47
C VAL A 227 -0.57 -2.30 14.69
N ASP A 228 0.74 -2.26 14.96
CA ASP A 228 1.54 -3.44 15.30
C ASP A 228 0.77 -4.36 16.26
N PHE A 229 0.77 -5.64 15.93
CA PHE A 229 0.00 -6.66 16.64
C PHE A 229 0.23 -6.69 18.16
N VAL A 230 1.45 -6.32 18.59
CA VAL A 230 1.86 -6.25 20.01
C VAL A 230 1.24 -5.04 20.73
N ASN A 231 0.94 -3.97 19.99
CA ASN A 231 0.41 -2.70 20.51
C ASN A 231 -1.12 -2.57 20.34
N LYS A 232 -1.76 -3.54 19.67
CA LYS A 232 -3.21 -3.55 19.42
C LYS A 232 -3.97 -3.72 20.74
N ASN A 233 -4.67 -2.66 21.14
CA ASN A 233 -5.48 -2.63 22.36
C ASN A 233 -6.98 -2.63 22.03
N SER A 234 -7.81 -2.80 23.06
CA SER A 234 -9.28 -2.89 22.90
C SER A 234 -9.92 -1.64 22.28
N ALA A 235 -9.31 -0.46 22.40
CA ALA A 235 -9.82 0.75 21.78
C ALA A 235 -9.57 0.80 20.27
N ILE A 236 -8.45 0.22 19.81
CA ILE A 236 -8.15 0.08 18.38
C ILE A 236 -9.06 -0.98 17.76
N GLU A 237 -9.21 -2.14 18.40
CA GLU A 237 -10.10 -3.21 17.92
C GLU A 237 -11.55 -2.71 17.78
N LYS A 238 -12.02 -1.94 18.78
CA LYS A 238 -13.36 -1.34 18.72
C LYS A 238 -13.49 -0.34 17.57
N GLU A 239 -12.45 0.44 17.31
CA GLU A 239 -12.48 1.44 16.24
C GLU A 239 -12.47 0.80 14.85
N GLU A 240 -11.72 -0.28 14.67
CA GLU A 240 -11.73 -1.12 13.47
C GLU A 240 -13.10 -1.79 13.26
N GLU A 241 -13.71 -2.31 14.33
CA GLU A 241 -15.07 -2.86 14.28
C GLU A 241 -16.09 -1.78 13.86
N GLU A 242 -16.03 -0.58 14.44
CA GLU A 242 -16.88 0.55 14.07
C GLU A 242 -16.65 0.99 12.60
N ALA A 243 -15.40 0.96 12.14
CA ALA A 243 -15.02 1.28 10.76
C ALA A 243 -15.58 0.25 9.76
N LEU A 244 -15.51 -1.03 10.11
CA LEU A 244 -16.10 -2.10 9.32
C LEU A 244 -17.63 -2.00 9.30
N GLU A 245 -18.28 -1.80 10.46
CA GLU A 245 -19.74 -1.65 10.53
C GLU A 245 -20.23 -0.44 9.71
N LEU A 246 -19.44 0.64 9.64
CA LEU A 246 -19.72 1.77 8.76
C LEU A 246 -19.76 1.32 7.29
N LEU A 247 -18.77 0.56 6.81
CA LEU A 247 -18.80 0.00 5.45
C LEU A 247 -20.01 -0.91 5.23
N LEU A 248 -20.27 -1.83 6.17
CA LEU A 248 -21.39 -2.77 6.09
C LEU A 248 -22.74 -2.04 6.03
N SER A 249 -22.85 -0.88 6.67
CA SER A 249 -24.06 -0.05 6.67
C SER A 249 -24.34 0.60 5.31
N VAL A 250 -23.36 0.70 4.40
CA VAL A 250 -23.52 1.37 3.10
C VAL A 250 -23.38 0.43 1.90
N VAL A 251 -23.11 -0.86 2.11
CA VAL A 251 -23.21 -1.87 1.04
C VAL A 251 -24.56 -2.60 1.08
N SER A 252 -24.86 -3.36 0.01
CA SER A 252 -26.06 -4.21 -0.02
C SER A 252 -26.03 -5.26 1.09
N PRO A 253 -27.18 -5.64 1.70
CA PRO A 253 -27.20 -6.63 2.78
C PRO A 253 -26.58 -7.99 2.39
N ALA A 254 -26.73 -8.38 1.12
CA ALA A 254 -26.15 -9.60 0.59
C ALA A 254 -24.60 -9.55 0.59
N LEU A 255 -24.02 -8.43 0.14
CA LEU A 255 -22.58 -8.22 0.16
C LEU A 255 -22.07 -8.07 1.59
N ALA A 256 -22.77 -7.29 2.44
CA ALA A 256 -22.43 -7.12 3.84
C ALA A 256 -22.29 -8.46 4.58
N LYS A 257 -23.25 -9.38 4.36
CA LYS A 257 -23.23 -10.71 4.94
C LYS A 257 -22.01 -11.53 4.48
N ARG A 258 -21.59 -11.39 3.23
CA ARG A 258 -20.43 -12.10 2.67
C ARG A 258 -19.13 -11.55 3.24
N ILE A 259 -18.97 -10.22 3.28
CA ILE A 259 -17.82 -9.55 3.89
C ILE A 259 -17.72 -9.97 5.36
N ARG A 260 -18.81 -9.89 6.14
CA ARG A 260 -18.80 -10.31 7.54
C ARG A 260 -18.39 -11.77 7.73
N LYS A 261 -18.87 -12.70 6.89
CA LYS A 261 -18.45 -14.10 6.95
C LYS A 261 -16.94 -14.25 6.71
N ALA A 262 -16.38 -13.50 5.77
CA ALA A 262 -14.95 -13.53 5.46
C ALA A 262 -14.11 -12.88 6.58
N THR A 263 -14.54 -11.74 7.13
CA THR A 263 -13.88 -11.11 8.28
C THR A 263 -13.82 -12.04 9.50
N LEU A 264 -14.89 -12.81 9.78
CA LEU A 264 -14.86 -13.78 10.88
C LEU A 264 -13.77 -14.86 10.71
N VAL A 265 -13.40 -15.21 9.48
CA VAL A 265 -12.28 -16.13 9.21
C VAL A 265 -10.94 -15.48 9.57
N VAL A 266 -10.77 -14.20 9.22
CA VAL A 266 -9.57 -13.41 9.50
C VAL A 266 -9.33 -13.26 11.00
N GLU A 267 -10.41 -13.03 11.76
CA GLU A 267 -10.36 -12.75 13.21
C GLU A 267 -10.28 -14.00 14.10
N GLU A 268 -10.44 -15.20 13.54
CA GLU A 268 -10.60 -16.42 14.33
C GLU A 268 -9.33 -16.82 15.09
N VAL A 269 -8.19 -16.73 14.42
CA VAL A 269 -6.90 -17.24 14.89
C VAL A 269 -6.09 -16.25 15.74
N PRO A 270 -5.99 -14.95 15.40
CA PRO A 270 -5.12 -14.03 16.14
C PRO A 270 -5.38 -13.97 17.66
N PRO A 271 -6.64 -13.96 18.17
CA PRO A 271 -6.89 -13.99 19.60
C PRO A 271 -6.39 -15.26 20.30
N ILE A 272 -6.30 -16.38 19.60
CA ILE A 272 -5.81 -17.65 20.15
C ILE A 272 -4.30 -17.57 20.38
N TRP A 273 -3.54 -17.10 19.38
CA TRP A 273 -2.11 -16.88 19.52
C TRP A 273 -1.77 -15.88 20.64
N ARG A 274 -2.58 -14.83 20.84
CA ARG A 274 -2.38 -13.86 21.94
C ARG A 274 -2.48 -14.47 23.33
N ARG A 275 -3.20 -15.59 23.48
CA ARG A 275 -3.29 -16.33 24.74
C ARG A 275 -2.17 -17.36 24.91
N GLY A 276 -1.25 -17.47 23.95
CA GLY A 276 -0.21 -18.50 23.93
C GLY A 276 -0.77 -19.90 23.68
N GLU A 277 -1.88 -19.99 22.94
CA GLU A 277 -2.53 -21.24 22.56
C GLU A 277 -2.28 -21.55 21.08
N THR A 278 -2.26 -22.84 20.70
CA THR A 278 -2.27 -23.25 19.30
C THR A 278 -3.68 -23.14 18.70
N PRO A 279 -3.81 -22.81 17.40
CA PRO A 279 -5.10 -22.55 16.78
C PRO A 279 -5.86 -23.81 16.34
N GLU A 280 -5.62 -24.97 16.97
CA GLU A 280 -6.26 -26.24 16.60
C GLU A 280 -7.80 -26.20 16.71
N LYS A 281 -8.33 -25.34 17.59
CA LYS A 281 -9.77 -25.13 17.78
C LYS A 281 -10.40 -24.20 16.76
N ALA A 282 -9.60 -23.46 15.99
CA ALA A 282 -10.09 -22.62 14.91
C ALA A 282 -10.47 -23.47 13.69
N SER A 283 -11.33 -22.93 12.83
CA SER A 283 -11.68 -23.53 11.54
C SER A 283 -10.45 -23.68 10.65
N TRP A 284 -10.50 -24.67 9.74
CA TRP A 284 -9.46 -24.85 8.74
C TRP A 284 -9.23 -23.61 7.87
N ASN A 285 -10.30 -22.88 7.55
CA ASN A 285 -10.18 -21.61 6.81
C ASN A 285 -9.43 -20.55 7.62
N GLY A 286 -9.73 -20.41 8.92
CA GLY A 286 -9.04 -19.44 9.79
C GLY A 286 -7.56 -19.78 9.96
N GLN A 287 -7.25 -21.06 10.18
CA GLN A 287 -5.88 -21.56 10.26
C GLN A 287 -5.13 -21.34 8.94
N PHE A 288 -5.74 -21.65 7.80
CA PHE A 288 -5.14 -21.47 6.49
C PHE A 288 -4.90 -20.00 6.16
N PHE A 289 -5.90 -19.15 6.37
CA PHE A 289 -5.76 -17.70 6.21
C PHE A 289 -4.59 -17.16 7.05
N ASN A 290 -4.49 -17.57 8.32
CA ASN A 290 -3.41 -17.12 9.17
C ASN A 290 -2.03 -17.67 8.77
N ALA A 291 -1.97 -18.86 8.16
CA ALA A 291 -0.75 -19.37 7.54
C ALA A 291 -0.31 -18.49 6.36
N VAL A 292 -1.24 -18.06 5.49
CA VAL A 292 -0.96 -17.13 4.38
C VAL A 292 -0.41 -15.81 4.91
N GLU A 293 -1.07 -15.20 5.90
CA GLU A 293 -0.59 -13.96 6.53
C GLU A 293 0.81 -14.12 7.11
N ASN A 294 1.06 -15.24 7.81
CA ASN A 294 2.37 -15.55 8.38
C ASN A 294 3.46 -15.69 7.30
N ALA A 295 3.16 -16.35 6.18
CA ALA A 295 4.06 -16.46 5.05
C ALA A 295 4.36 -15.09 4.42
N GLY A 296 3.36 -14.20 4.35
CA GLY A 296 3.53 -12.81 3.93
C GLY A 296 4.53 -12.04 4.80
N TYR A 297 4.37 -12.10 6.14
CA TYR A 297 5.31 -11.50 7.08
C TYR A 297 6.75 -12.01 6.88
N ILE A 298 6.93 -13.33 6.72
CA ILE A 298 8.25 -13.93 6.54
C ILE A 298 8.85 -13.55 5.20
N SER A 299 8.08 -13.59 4.12
CA SER A 299 8.51 -13.18 2.78
C SER A 299 9.06 -11.75 2.78
N ARG A 300 8.31 -10.82 3.40
CA ARG A 300 8.74 -9.43 3.55
C ARG A 300 10.03 -9.30 4.34
N ALA A 301 10.12 -10.01 5.48
CA ALA A 301 11.32 -10.00 6.32
C ALA A 301 12.55 -10.57 5.62
N LEU A 302 12.39 -11.65 4.84
CA LEU A 302 13.47 -12.23 4.03
C LEU A 302 14.00 -11.23 3.00
N TYR A 303 13.11 -10.59 2.24
CA TYR A 303 13.48 -9.56 1.27
C TYR A 303 14.29 -8.42 1.92
N GLU A 304 13.79 -7.90 3.04
CA GLU A 304 14.42 -6.77 3.73
C GLU A 304 15.76 -7.16 4.37
N VAL A 305 15.86 -8.33 5.00
CA VAL A 305 17.13 -8.85 5.56
C VAL A 305 18.17 -9.06 4.47
N GLN A 306 17.78 -9.61 3.31
CA GLN A 306 18.68 -9.79 2.16
C GLN A 306 19.14 -8.45 1.56
N ALA A 307 18.32 -7.40 1.65
CA ALA A 307 18.70 -6.03 1.29
C ALA A 307 19.56 -5.32 2.37
N GLY A 308 19.91 -6.02 3.44
CA GLY A 308 20.74 -5.50 4.53
C GLY A 308 19.96 -4.75 5.62
N ASN A 309 18.62 -4.73 5.59
CA ASN A 309 17.77 -4.11 6.61
C ASN A 309 17.56 -5.07 7.80
N ILE A 310 18.66 -5.36 8.49
CA ILE A 310 18.76 -6.38 9.56
C ILE A 310 17.63 -6.33 10.61
N PRO A 311 17.14 -5.17 11.09
CA PRO A 311 16.06 -5.13 12.08
C PRO A 311 14.76 -5.84 11.65
N PHE A 312 14.50 -6.00 10.35
CA PHE A 312 13.35 -6.79 9.86
C PHE A 312 13.41 -8.26 10.27
N GLY A 313 14.59 -8.79 10.60
CA GLY A 313 14.73 -10.14 11.12
C GLY A 313 14.10 -10.36 12.51
N ASN A 314 13.64 -9.31 13.20
CA ASN A 314 12.76 -9.44 14.38
C ASN A 314 11.53 -10.31 14.07
N VAL A 315 11.00 -10.22 12.84
CA VAL A 315 9.87 -11.03 12.39
C VAL A 315 10.16 -12.54 12.50
N PHE A 316 11.40 -12.99 12.26
CA PHE A 316 11.75 -14.41 12.41
C PHE A 316 11.60 -14.89 13.86
N PHE A 317 11.83 -14.01 14.84
CA PHE A 317 11.61 -14.34 16.25
C PHE A 317 10.12 -14.38 16.56
N ASP A 318 9.38 -13.35 16.15
CA ASP A 318 7.96 -13.17 16.48
C ASP A 318 7.05 -14.22 15.82
N GLN A 319 7.46 -14.76 14.67
CA GLN A 319 6.67 -15.71 13.90
C GLN A 319 7.08 -17.17 14.11
N GLN A 320 8.14 -17.47 14.87
CA GLN A 320 8.69 -18.83 14.93
C GLN A 320 7.69 -19.90 15.32
N GLU A 321 6.95 -19.69 16.41
CA GLU A 321 6.01 -20.70 16.92
C GLU A 321 4.94 -21.02 15.87
N LYS A 322 4.50 -20.00 15.12
CA LYS A 322 3.55 -20.14 14.02
C LYS A 322 4.16 -20.88 12.85
N VAL A 323 5.41 -20.60 12.50
CA VAL A 323 6.16 -21.34 11.46
C VAL A 323 6.22 -22.82 11.81
N GLU A 324 6.65 -23.17 13.03
CA GLU A 324 6.77 -24.55 13.48
C GLU A 324 5.43 -25.30 13.46
N TYR A 325 4.33 -24.60 13.72
CA TYR A 325 2.99 -25.13 13.63
C TYR A 325 2.55 -25.33 12.17
N TYR A 326 2.63 -24.29 11.33
CA TYR A 326 2.08 -24.33 9.97
C TYR A 326 2.89 -25.18 9.00
N VAL A 327 4.22 -25.31 9.16
CA VAL A 327 5.05 -26.25 8.38
C VAL A 327 4.59 -27.69 8.53
N LYS A 328 4.03 -28.06 9.70
CA LYS A 328 3.49 -29.41 9.94
C LYS A 328 2.05 -29.57 9.45
N LYS A 329 1.36 -28.46 9.17
CA LYS A 329 -0.10 -28.42 9.00
C LYS A 329 -0.54 -28.25 7.55
N PHE A 330 0.20 -27.45 6.79
CA PHE A 330 -0.15 -27.08 5.41
C PHE A 330 1.05 -27.32 4.51
N GLU A 331 0.83 -28.13 3.46
CA GLU A 331 1.85 -28.46 2.49
C GLU A 331 2.34 -27.21 1.76
N SER A 332 1.40 -26.37 1.37
CA SER A 332 1.67 -25.10 0.72
C SER A 332 2.56 -24.19 1.56
N PHE A 333 2.29 -24.08 2.87
CA PHE A 333 3.11 -23.27 3.77
C PHE A 333 4.52 -23.85 3.91
N ARG A 334 4.62 -25.18 4.07
CA ARG A 334 5.91 -25.87 4.11
C ARG A 334 6.72 -25.60 2.84
N ALA A 335 6.12 -25.76 1.66
CA ALA A 335 6.80 -25.56 0.38
C ALA A 335 7.41 -24.15 0.24
N PHE A 336 6.74 -23.11 0.76
CA PHE A 336 7.26 -21.74 0.71
C PHE A 336 8.30 -21.43 1.79
N ILE A 337 8.19 -22.02 2.98
CA ILE A 337 8.98 -21.61 4.14
C ILE A 337 10.17 -22.53 4.41
N GLU A 338 10.05 -23.84 4.15
CA GLU A 338 11.10 -24.84 4.42
C GLU A 338 12.47 -24.47 3.82
N PRO A 339 12.57 -23.95 2.57
CA PRO A 339 13.85 -23.52 2.00
C PRO A 339 14.58 -22.44 2.79
N TYR A 340 13.89 -21.71 3.67
CA TYR A 340 14.43 -20.58 4.42
C TYR A 340 14.60 -20.84 5.92
N LEU A 341 14.21 -22.02 6.43
CA LEU A 341 14.25 -22.33 7.86
C LEU A 341 15.67 -22.25 8.44
N GLU A 342 16.66 -22.78 7.72
CA GLU A 342 18.07 -22.73 8.13
C GLU A 342 18.57 -21.28 8.22
N LEU A 343 18.31 -20.48 7.18
CA LEU A 343 18.65 -19.05 7.15
C LEU A 343 18.00 -18.30 8.33
N MET A 344 16.71 -18.52 8.58
CA MET A 344 16.00 -17.91 9.70
C MET A 344 16.62 -18.32 11.04
N GLN A 345 16.96 -19.59 11.22
CA GLN A 345 17.62 -20.09 12.43
C GLN A 345 19.00 -19.47 12.65
N GLU A 346 19.85 -19.48 11.63
CA GLU A 346 21.18 -18.86 11.67
C GLU A 346 21.09 -17.37 12.01
N PHE A 347 20.17 -16.66 11.37
CA PHE A 347 19.93 -15.25 11.64
C PHE A 347 19.57 -15.02 13.11
N ARG A 348 18.63 -15.81 13.64
CA ARG A 348 18.18 -15.68 15.03
C ARG A 348 19.31 -15.95 16.03
N GLU A 349 20.14 -16.96 15.79
CA GLU A 349 21.29 -17.24 16.65
C GLU A 349 22.35 -16.15 16.58
N LYS A 350 22.67 -15.67 15.38
CA LYS A 350 23.65 -14.60 15.15
C LYS A 350 23.23 -13.31 15.86
N TYR A 351 21.95 -12.95 15.82
CA TYR A 351 21.44 -11.67 16.31
C TYR A 351 20.63 -11.76 17.61
N LYS A 352 20.65 -12.89 18.33
CA LYS A 352 19.84 -13.06 19.55
C LYS A 352 20.03 -11.98 20.61
N ASN A 353 21.20 -11.36 20.70
CA ASN A 353 21.52 -10.32 21.68
C ASN A 353 21.59 -8.90 21.08
N ALA A 354 21.08 -8.71 19.85
CA ALA A 354 21.15 -7.41 19.18
C ALA A 354 20.34 -6.33 19.93
N PRO A 355 20.83 -5.08 19.98
CA PRO A 355 20.21 -4.01 20.77
C PRO A 355 18.86 -3.53 20.22
N TRP A 356 18.59 -3.74 18.94
CA TRP A 356 17.30 -3.42 18.30
C TRP A 356 16.20 -4.44 18.57
N ARG A 357 16.51 -5.58 19.21
CA ARG A 357 15.54 -6.67 19.47
C ARG A 357 14.65 -6.43 20.70
N LYS A 358 14.87 -5.34 21.42
CA LYS A 358 14.17 -5.01 22.68
C LYS A 358 13.48 -3.64 22.62
N GLN A 359 13.45 -3.04 21.43
CA GLN A 359 12.79 -1.77 21.10
C GLN A 359 11.57 -2.10 20.27
#